data_AF-A0A5B0PKE7-F1
#
_entry.id   AF-A0A5B0PKE7-F1
#
_cell.length_a   1.000
_cell.length_b   1.000
_cell.length_c   1.000
_cell.angle_alpha   90.00
_cell.angle_beta   90.00
_cell.angle_gamma   90.00
#
_symmetry.space_group_name_H-M   'P 1'
#
loop_
_entity.id
_entity.type
_entity.pdbx_description
1 polymer ?
#
loop_
_entity_poly.entity_id
_entity_poly.type
_entity_poly.pdbx_seq_one_letter_code
_entity_poly.pdbx_strand_id
1 'polypeptide(L)'
;MAHTMYSKLQERPFKYMACYDLLSKAPKWHDYNAAMTKKCEQKKKPSPNPLSPLPASLPSSTSADTVHSTLDASGDGTARGEPTRPIGRKKAKVAYQEEKLDALNHEHLKKMATAHINIAEVAKKQHTALASAMSAQHSALERLADEAIMNKDLTGADDDVKKYYILQRKRIIDRLEQEMATPTSTPAPASASTLASAPATVNHEK
;
A
#
# COMPACT_ATOMS: atom_id res chain seq x y z
N MET A 1 -8.46 4.73 -55.88
CA MET A 1 -9.60 4.55 -56.82
C MET A 1 -10.97 4.91 -56.22
N ALA A 2 -11.24 4.71 -54.92
CA ALA A 2 -12.54 5.07 -54.35
C ALA A 2 -12.80 6.60 -54.27
N HIS A 3 -11.79 7.39 -53.87
CA HIS A 3 -11.91 8.84 -53.75
C HIS A 3 -12.22 9.53 -55.10
N THR A 4 -11.63 9.05 -56.19
CA THR A 4 -11.82 9.60 -57.54
C THR A 4 -13.23 9.35 -58.08
N MET A 5 -13.86 8.22 -57.73
CA MET A 5 -15.25 7.92 -58.12
C MET A 5 -16.24 8.76 -57.31
N TYR A 6 -16.01 8.91 -56.01
CA TYR A 6 -16.85 9.74 -55.14
C TYR A 6 -16.86 11.21 -55.62
N SER A 7 -15.69 11.78 -55.93
CA SER A 7 -15.59 13.16 -56.41
C SER A 7 -16.31 13.39 -57.73
N LYS A 8 -16.36 12.37 -58.62
CA LYS A 8 -17.12 12.43 -59.88
C LYS A 8 -18.63 12.36 -59.68
N LEU A 9 -19.09 11.60 -58.69
CA LEU A 9 -20.51 11.36 -58.45
C LEU A 9 -21.16 12.46 -57.61
N GLN A 10 -20.39 13.10 -56.73
CA GLN A 10 -20.88 14.06 -55.74
C GLN A 10 -20.38 15.49 -55.99
N GLU A 11 -19.57 15.70 -57.04
CA GLU A 11 -18.93 16.98 -57.41
C GLU A 11 -18.26 17.70 -56.24
N ARG A 12 -17.81 16.95 -55.23
CA ARG A 12 -17.22 17.47 -53.99
C ARG A 12 -15.94 16.70 -53.68
N PRO A 13 -14.91 17.37 -53.12
CA PRO A 13 -13.70 16.68 -52.70
C PRO A 13 -14.03 15.65 -51.61
N PHE A 14 -13.48 14.44 -51.74
CA PHE A 14 -13.69 13.37 -50.77
C PHE A 14 -13.14 13.79 -49.39
N LYS A 15 -14.04 13.89 -48.40
CA LYS A 15 -13.68 14.04 -46.98
C LYS A 15 -13.91 12.71 -46.27
N TYR A 16 -13.05 12.33 -45.33
CA TYR A 16 -13.24 11.09 -44.55
C TYR A 16 -14.61 11.02 -43.85
N MET A 17 -15.14 12.17 -43.40
CA MET A 17 -16.50 12.25 -42.84
C MET A 17 -17.62 11.91 -43.84
N ALA A 18 -17.40 12.08 -45.14
CA ALA A 18 -18.38 11.72 -46.16
C ALA A 18 -18.65 10.21 -46.22
N CYS A 19 -17.70 9.38 -45.77
CA CYS A 19 -17.94 7.94 -45.59
C CYS A 19 -19.03 7.71 -44.56
N TYR A 20 -19.03 8.48 -43.47
CA TYR A 20 -20.04 8.36 -42.44
C TYR A 20 -21.40 8.82 -42.95
N ASP A 21 -21.48 9.94 -43.67
CA ASP A 21 -22.72 10.44 -44.27
C ASP A 21 -23.32 9.48 -45.31
N LEU A 22 -22.46 8.75 -46.02
CA LEU A 22 -22.89 7.72 -46.98
C LEU A 22 -23.36 6.46 -46.26
N LEU A 23 -22.61 6.00 -45.27
CA LEU A 23 -22.95 4.80 -44.49
C LEU A 23 -24.20 5.04 -43.63
N SER A 24 -24.37 6.24 -43.06
CA SER A 24 -25.52 6.60 -42.22
C SER A 24 -26.85 6.65 -42.95
N LYS A 25 -26.85 6.58 -44.29
CA LYS A 25 -28.07 6.47 -45.11
C LYS A 25 -28.30 5.06 -45.64
N ALA A 26 -27.32 4.16 -45.50
CA ALA A 26 -27.39 2.81 -46.03
C ALA A 26 -28.17 1.89 -45.07
N PRO A 27 -29.31 1.29 -45.48
CA PRO A 27 -30.10 0.39 -44.62
C PRO A 27 -29.26 -0.73 -43.99
N LYS A 28 -28.36 -1.31 -44.80
CA LYS A 28 -27.46 -2.39 -44.37
C LYS A 28 -26.49 -1.97 -43.25
N TRP A 29 -26.11 -0.70 -43.20
CA TRP A 29 -25.25 -0.17 -42.13
C TRP A 29 -26.02 -0.02 -40.81
N HIS A 30 -27.30 0.36 -40.87
CA HIS A 30 -28.17 0.39 -39.70
C HIS A 30 -28.38 -1.02 -39.12
N ASP A 31 -28.66 -2.00 -39.98
CA ASP A 31 -28.81 -3.40 -39.57
C ASP A 31 -27.55 -3.96 -38.91
N TYR A 32 -26.38 -3.66 -39.49
CA TYR A 32 -25.09 -4.04 -38.91
C TYR A 32 -24.90 -3.44 -37.51
N ASN A 33 -25.17 -2.13 -37.35
CA ASN A 33 -25.06 -1.47 -36.04
C ASN A 33 -26.06 -2.04 -35.03
N ALA A 34 -27.30 -2.32 -35.44
CA ALA A 34 -28.32 -2.95 -34.58
C ALA A 34 -27.94 -4.38 -34.15
N ALA A 35 -27.32 -5.16 -35.04
CA ALA A 35 -26.76 -6.46 -34.68
C ALA A 35 -25.55 -6.32 -33.73
N MET A 36 -24.76 -5.26 -33.91
CA MET A 36 -23.59 -4.96 -33.09
C MET A 36 -23.96 -4.53 -31.66
N THR A 37 -25.04 -3.77 -31.48
CA THR A 37 -25.55 -3.39 -30.16
C THR A 37 -26.13 -4.60 -29.43
N LYS A 38 -26.96 -5.41 -30.11
CA LYS A 38 -27.55 -6.64 -29.54
C LYS A 38 -26.50 -7.60 -28.97
N LYS A 39 -25.39 -7.83 -29.68
CA LYS A 39 -24.32 -8.72 -29.18
C LYS A 39 -23.49 -8.11 -28.05
N CYS A 40 -23.43 -6.78 -27.93
CA CYS A 40 -22.83 -6.12 -26.78
C CYS A 40 -23.74 -6.17 -25.55
N GLU A 41 -25.05 -6.03 -25.71
CA GLU A 41 -26.04 -6.15 -24.63
C GLU A 41 -26.15 -7.59 -24.12
N GLN A 42 -26.10 -8.59 -25.00
CA GLN A 42 -26.03 -10.00 -24.60
C GLN A 42 -24.81 -10.31 -23.73
N LYS A 43 -23.68 -9.64 -23.94
CA LYS A 43 -22.47 -9.76 -23.10
C LYS A 43 -22.53 -8.98 -21.79
N LYS A 44 -23.54 -8.11 -21.60
CA LYS A 44 -23.72 -7.28 -20.40
C LYS A 44 -24.84 -7.77 -19.48
N LYS A 45 -25.53 -8.85 -19.81
CA LYS A 45 -26.47 -9.48 -18.87
C LYS A 45 -25.66 -10.14 -17.74
N PRO A 46 -25.87 -9.76 -16.46
CA PRO A 46 -25.24 -10.45 -15.34
C PRO A 46 -25.72 -11.90 -15.31
N SER A 47 -24.79 -12.84 -15.38
CA SER A 47 -25.06 -14.24 -15.02
C SER A 47 -25.56 -14.27 -13.58
N PRO A 48 -26.69 -14.91 -13.26
CA PRO A 48 -27.04 -15.20 -11.87
C PRO A 48 -25.99 -16.18 -11.33
N ASN A 49 -25.27 -15.77 -10.29
CA ASN A 49 -24.35 -16.63 -9.54
C ASN A 49 -25.10 -17.89 -9.05
N PRO A 50 -24.63 -19.11 -9.35
CA PRO A 50 -24.83 -20.23 -8.45
C PRO A 50 -23.70 -20.24 -7.42
N LEU A 51 -24.08 -20.13 -6.15
CA LEU A 51 -23.27 -20.45 -4.99
C LEU A 51 -22.56 -21.79 -5.22
N SER A 52 -21.22 -21.80 -5.14
CA SER A 52 -20.44 -23.04 -5.18
C SER A 52 -19.98 -23.38 -3.77
N PRO A 53 -20.39 -24.51 -3.19
CA PRO A 53 -19.66 -25.15 -2.11
C PRO A 53 -18.43 -25.86 -2.70
N LEU A 54 -17.32 -25.75 -1.98
CA LEU A 54 -16.07 -26.49 -2.20
C LEU A 54 -16.33 -27.98 -2.47
N PRO A 55 -15.51 -28.62 -3.32
CA PRO A 55 -14.96 -29.90 -2.89
C PRO A 55 -13.46 -30.04 -3.20
N ALA A 56 -12.77 -30.57 -2.20
CA ALA A 56 -11.47 -31.22 -2.33
C ALA A 56 -11.59 -32.52 -3.14
N SER A 57 -10.47 -32.91 -3.75
CA SER A 57 -10.03 -34.28 -4.12
C SER A 57 -9.67 -34.44 -5.59
N LEU A 58 -8.37 -34.69 -5.82
CA LEU A 58 -7.82 -35.38 -6.99
C LEU A 58 -8.39 -36.82 -7.07
N PRO A 59 -8.44 -37.44 -8.25
CA PRO A 59 -7.48 -38.52 -8.50
C PRO A 59 -6.91 -38.59 -9.93
N SER A 60 -5.78 -39.29 -9.99
CA SER A 60 -4.97 -39.69 -11.14
C SER A 60 -5.60 -40.85 -11.94
N SER A 61 -5.29 -40.97 -13.25
CA SER A 61 -4.73 -42.17 -13.92
C SER A 61 -5.13 -42.35 -15.42
N THR A 62 -4.14 -42.76 -16.23
CA THR A 62 -4.21 -43.64 -17.44
C THR A 62 -4.75 -43.05 -18.77
N SER A 63 -4.24 -43.28 -19.98
CA SER A 63 -2.98 -43.79 -20.59
C SER A 63 -3.10 -43.53 -22.11
N ALA A 64 -1.98 -43.55 -22.85
CA ALA A 64 -1.82 -44.33 -24.09
C ALA A 64 -0.49 -43.98 -24.79
N ASP A 65 0.42 -44.95 -24.77
CA ASP A 65 1.59 -45.05 -25.64
C ASP A 65 1.20 -45.04 -27.12
N THR A 66 2.05 -44.43 -27.95
CA THR A 66 2.24 -44.87 -29.34
C THR A 66 3.72 -44.69 -29.68
N VAL A 67 4.43 -45.81 -29.67
CA VAL A 67 5.79 -45.98 -30.18
C VAL A 67 5.72 -46.28 -31.68
N HIS A 68 6.74 -45.86 -32.44
CA HIS A 68 7.21 -46.30 -33.78
C HIS A 68 7.68 -45.04 -34.54
N SER A 69 8.85 -44.94 -35.16
CA SER A 69 9.94 -45.85 -35.43
C SER A 69 11.20 -45.04 -35.77
N THR A 70 12.34 -45.67 -35.51
CA THR A 70 13.72 -45.34 -35.85
C THR A 70 13.95 -44.90 -37.30
N LEU A 71 14.81 -43.90 -37.51
CA LEU A 71 15.78 -43.89 -38.62
C LEU A 71 16.96 -42.98 -38.28
N ASP A 72 18.12 -43.59 -38.02
CA ASP A 72 19.42 -42.93 -37.98
C ASP A 72 19.87 -42.57 -39.40
N ALA A 73 20.31 -41.32 -39.61
CA ALA A 73 21.18 -40.97 -40.73
C ALA A 73 22.06 -39.75 -40.37
N SER A 74 23.30 -40.09 -40.04
CA SER A 74 24.56 -39.35 -40.23
C SER A 74 24.50 -38.02 -41.00
N GLY A 75 25.10 -36.98 -40.42
CA GLY A 75 25.41 -35.71 -41.10
C GLY A 75 26.00 -34.66 -40.16
N ASP A 76 27.33 -34.60 -40.11
CA ASP A 76 28.12 -33.50 -39.54
C ASP A 76 27.70 -32.13 -40.12
N GLY A 77 27.66 -31.08 -39.29
CA GLY A 77 27.35 -29.73 -39.76
C GLY A 77 26.92 -28.74 -38.67
N THR A 78 27.91 -28.11 -38.02
CA THR A 78 27.88 -26.74 -37.48
C THR A 78 26.66 -26.33 -36.63
N ALA A 79 26.89 -26.19 -35.32
CA ALA A 79 26.03 -25.46 -34.39
C ALA A 79 25.74 -24.03 -34.88
N ARG A 80 24.65 -23.85 -35.64
CA ARG A 80 23.96 -22.57 -35.77
C ARG A 80 22.75 -22.64 -34.87
N GLY A 81 22.72 -21.77 -33.86
CA GLY A 81 21.58 -21.62 -32.96
C GLY A 81 20.29 -21.52 -33.76
N GLU A 82 19.34 -22.37 -33.39
CA GLU A 82 18.01 -22.42 -33.97
C GLU A 82 17.34 -21.03 -33.88
N PRO A 83 16.86 -20.44 -34.99
CA PRO A 83 16.15 -19.17 -34.95
C PRO A 83 14.84 -19.38 -34.18
N THR A 84 14.79 -18.88 -32.94
CA THR A 84 13.57 -18.91 -32.14
C THR A 84 12.49 -18.12 -32.89
N ARG A 85 11.42 -18.82 -33.32
CA ARG A 85 10.32 -18.17 -34.05
C ARG A 85 9.70 -17.07 -33.20
N PRO A 86 9.33 -15.92 -33.79
CA PRO A 86 8.74 -14.82 -33.04
C PRO A 86 7.47 -15.28 -32.34
N ILE A 87 7.34 -14.90 -31.08
CA ILE A 87 6.23 -15.32 -30.24
C ILE A 87 4.92 -14.85 -30.88
N GLY A 88 3.97 -15.78 -31.05
CA GLY A 88 2.71 -15.47 -31.70
C GLY A 88 1.97 -14.35 -30.94
N ARG A 89 1.27 -13.47 -31.68
CA ARG A 89 0.59 -12.27 -31.15
C ARG A 89 -0.29 -12.53 -29.90
N LYS A 90 -0.88 -13.73 -29.79
CA LYS A 90 -1.66 -14.14 -28.61
C LYS A 90 -0.78 -14.33 -27.37
N LYS A 91 0.38 -15.00 -27.50
CA LYS A 91 1.32 -15.25 -26.39
C LYS A 91 2.00 -13.95 -25.95
N ALA A 92 2.39 -13.08 -26.89
CA ALA A 92 2.95 -11.77 -26.57
C ALA A 92 2.00 -10.91 -25.72
N LYS A 93 0.70 -10.90 -26.08
CA LYS A 93 -0.32 -10.12 -25.35
C LYS A 93 -0.60 -10.66 -23.95
N VAL A 94 -0.46 -11.97 -23.73
CA VAL A 94 -0.61 -12.57 -22.40
C VAL A 94 0.59 -12.23 -21.53
N ALA A 95 1.82 -12.43 -22.03
CA ALA A 95 3.05 -12.11 -21.31
C ALA A 95 3.10 -10.63 -20.88
N TYR A 96 2.69 -9.70 -21.75
CA TYR A 96 2.62 -8.28 -21.40
C TYR A 96 1.63 -7.97 -20.27
N GLN A 97 0.48 -8.67 -20.24
CA GLN A 97 -0.50 -8.47 -19.17
C GLN A 97 -0.05 -9.08 -17.85
N GLU A 98 0.62 -10.23 -17.90
CA GLU A 98 1.20 -10.90 -16.75
C GLU A 98 2.30 -10.05 -16.12
N GLU A 99 3.26 -9.56 -16.92
CA GLU A 99 4.31 -8.64 -16.45
C GLU A 99 3.71 -7.38 -15.80
N LYS A 100 2.68 -6.81 -16.40
CA LYS A 100 1.99 -5.64 -15.83
C LYS A 100 1.31 -5.97 -14.51
N LEU A 101 0.71 -7.15 -14.38
CA LEU A 101 0.07 -7.59 -13.14
C LEU A 101 1.10 -7.84 -12.04
N ASP A 102 2.23 -8.46 -12.39
CA ASP A 102 3.33 -8.71 -11.45
C ASP A 102 3.95 -7.41 -10.94
N ALA A 103 4.15 -6.41 -11.83
CA ALA A 103 4.63 -5.10 -11.43
C ALA A 103 3.66 -4.41 -10.44
N LEU A 104 2.35 -4.48 -10.70
CA LEU A 104 1.32 -3.94 -9.80
C LEU A 104 1.27 -4.68 -8.46
N ASN A 105 1.38 -6.01 -8.48
CA ASN A 105 1.42 -6.83 -7.26
C ASN A 105 2.66 -6.52 -6.43
N HIS A 106 3.82 -6.38 -7.06
CA HIS A 106 5.06 -6.01 -6.38
C HIS A 106 4.95 -4.63 -5.73
N GLU A 107 4.40 -3.64 -6.45
CA GLU A 107 4.16 -2.30 -5.90
C GLU A 107 3.19 -2.36 -4.70
N HIS A 108 2.10 -3.11 -4.82
CA HIS A 108 1.12 -3.27 -3.76
C HIS A 108 1.72 -3.91 -2.50
N LEU A 109 2.48 -4.99 -2.66
CA LEU A 109 3.15 -5.67 -1.54
C LEU A 109 4.15 -4.74 -0.84
N LYS A 110 4.89 -3.92 -1.62
CA LYS A 110 5.79 -2.90 -1.07
C LYS A 110 5.03 -1.87 -0.23
N LYS A 111 3.89 -1.37 -0.71
CA LYS A 111 3.03 -0.44 0.03
C LYS A 111 2.52 -1.07 1.33
N MET A 112 2.08 -2.33 1.28
CA MET A 112 1.66 -3.05 2.49
C MET A 112 2.79 -3.20 3.50
N ALA A 113 3.97 -3.61 3.06
CA ALA A 113 5.15 -3.74 3.93
C ALA A 113 5.50 -2.40 4.59
N THR A 114 5.52 -1.31 3.83
CA THR A 114 5.74 0.04 4.37
C THR A 114 4.65 0.44 5.37
N ALA A 115 3.37 0.15 5.09
CA ALA A 115 2.29 0.44 6.02
C ALA A 115 2.46 -0.31 7.35
N HIS A 116 2.84 -1.60 7.32
CA HIS A 116 3.11 -2.37 8.53
C HIS A 116 4.29 -1.83 9.34
N ILE A 117 5.38 -1.41 8.66
CA ILE A 117 6.51 -0.76 9.33
C ILE A 117 6.05 0.53 10.02
N ASN A 118 5.29 1.38 9.33
CA ASN A 118 4.78 2.63 9.90
C ASN A 118 3.86 2.39 11.10
N ILE A 119 2.98 1.38 11.02
CA ILE A 119 2.09 1.00 12.14
C ILE A 119 2.93 0.55 13.35
N ALA A 120 3.94 -0.30 13.14
CA ALA A 120 4.81 -0.77 14.20
C ALA A 120 5.60 0.38 14.85
N GLU A 121 6.11 1.32 14.05
CA GLU A 121 6.81 2.50 14.56
C GLU A 121 5.89 3.42 15.38
N VAL A 122 4.67 3.68 14.89
CA VAL A 122 3.68 4.48 15.61
C VAL A 122 3.32 3.80 16.93
N ALA A 123 3.06 2.50 16.92
CA ALA A 123 2.75 1.74 18.14
C ALA A 123 3.90 1.80 19.15
N LYS A 124 5.15 1.67 18.69
CA LYS A 124 6.34 1.82 19.56
C LYS A 124 6.43 3.21 20.17
N LYS A 125 6.25 4.27 19.35
CA LYS A 125 6.27 5.67 19.81
C LYS A 125 5.18 5.93 20.86
N GLN A 126 3.97 5.43 20.62
CA GLN A 126 2.85 5.54 21.56
C GLN A 126 3.15 4.81 22.87
N HIS A 127 3.66 3.58 22.81
CA HIS A 127 4.06 2.82 24.00
C HIS A 127 5.12 3.58 24.82
N THR A 128 6.15 4.11 24.17
CA THR A 128 7.20 4.89 24.88
C THR A 128 6.66 6.18 25.48
N ALA A 129 5.77 6.89 24.77
CA ALA A 129 5.17 8.12 25.26
C ALA A 129 4.26 7.85 26.46
N LEU A 130 3.44 6.79 26.40
CA LEU A 130 2.59 6.37 27.51
C LEU A 130 3.42 5.93 28.72
N ALA A 131 4.47 5.14 28.52
CA ALA A 131 5.36 4.72 29.60
C ALA A 131 6.05 5.92 30.28
N SER A 132 6.53 6.88 29.49
CA SER A 132 7.12 8.13 30.01
C SER A 132 6.08 8.97 30.76
N ALA A 133 4.88 9.14 30.21
CA ALA A 133 3.80 9.87 30.87
C ALA A 133 3.38 9.22 32.19
N MET A 134 3.22 7.90 32.22
CA MET A 134 2.88 7.16 33.44
C MET A 134 3.99 7.27 34.50
N SER A 135 5.26 7.17 34.09
CA SER A 135 6.40 7.37 34.99
C SER A 135 6.41 8.78 35.59
N ALA A 136 6.21 9.80 34.77
CA ALA A 136 6.13 11.20 35.23
C ALA A 136 4.95 11.42 36.18
N GLN A 137 3.78 10.84 35.89
CA GLN A 137 2.61 10.89 36.77
C GLN A 137 2.87 10.19 38.10
N HIS A 138 3.46 8.99 38.08
CA HIS A 138 3.80 8.26 39.29
C HIS A 138 4.81 9.02 40.15
N SER A 139 5.86 9.57 39.54
CA SER A 139 6.86 10.41 40.22
C SER A 139 6.22 11.66 40.84
N ALA A 140 5.30 12.33 40.12
CA ALA A 140 4.60 13.49 40.66
C ALA A 140 3.70 13.13 41.86
N LEU A 141 3.01 11.98 41.82
CA LEU A 141 2.20 11.48 42.93
C LEU A 141 3.05 11.10 44.13
N GLU A 142 4.19 10.44 43.89
CA GLU A 142 5.14 10.08 44.95
C GLU A 142 5.69 11.33 45.64
N ARG A 143 6.05 12.37 44.87
CA ARG A 143 6.48 13.66 45.42
C ARG A 143 5.40 14.31 46.28
N LEU A 144 4.14 14.26 45.85
CA LEU A 144 3.02 14.81 46.62
C LEU A 144 2.78 14.03 47.93
N ALA A 145 2.92 12.70 47.89
CA ALA A 145 2.80 11.85 49.08
C ALA A 145 3.93 12.13 50.07
N ASP A 146 5.17 12.26 49.59
CA ASP A 146 6.32 12.60 50.41
C ASP A 146 6.16 14.00 51.04
N GLU A 147 5.66 14.98 50.27
CA GLU A 147 5.34 16.32 50.78
C GLU A 147 4.29 16.29 51.89
N ALA A 148 3.23 15.47 51.73
CA ALA A 148 2.22 15.29 52.76
C ALA A 148 2.78 14.68 54.06
N ILE A 149 3.73 13.75 53.96
CA ILE A 149 4.43 13.16 55.12
C ILE A 149 5.33 14.20 55.80
N MET A 150 6.09 14.97 55.02
CA MET A 150 6.96 16.03 55.52
C MET A 150 6.18 17.14 56.23
N ASN A 151 5.01 17.51 55.72
CA ASN A 151 4.19 18.61 56.25
C ASN A 151 3.20 18.20 57.36
N LYS A 152 3.13 16.91 57.72
CA LYS A 152 2.20 16.44 58.76
C LYS A 152 2.49 17.09 60.12
N ASP A 153 1.49 17.72 60.73
CA ASP A 153 1.60 18.16 62.12
C ASP A 153 1.58 16.96 63.08
N LEU A 154 2.56 16.92 63.99
CA LEU A 154 2.74 15.87 64.99
C LEU A 154 2.34 16.34 66.40
N THR A 155 1.83 17.57 66.54
CA THR A 155 1.36 18.14 67.80
C THR A 155 0.15 17.36 68.31
N GLY A 156 0.25 16.75 69.49
CA GLY A 156 -0.80 15.92 70.08
C GLY A 156 -0.89 14.48 69.56
N ALA A 157 0.05 14.02 68.74
CA ALA A 157 0.14 12.61 68.35
C ALA A 157 0.76 11.73 69.46
N ASP A 158 0.39 10.45 69.47
CA ASP A 158 1.03 9.43 70.32
C ASP A 158 2.50 9.22 69.93
N ASP A 159 3.32 8.79 70.89
CA ASP A 159 4.78 8.68 70.69
C ASP A 159 5.16 7.66 69.60
N ASP A 160 4.41 6.57 69.45
CA ASP A 160 4.62 5.59 68.37
C ASP A 160 4.34 6.19 66.99
N VAL A 161 3.30 7.02 66.87
CA VAL A 161 2.96 7.73 65.62
C VAL A 161 4.03 8.76 65.29
N LYS A 162 4.51 9.52 66.27
CA LYS A 162 5.65 10.44 66.08
C LYS A 162 6.87 9.70 65.55
N LYS A 163 7.21 8.57 66.16
CA LYS A 163 8.35 7.74 65.76
C LYS A 163 8.20 7.24 64.32
N TYR A 164 7.01 6.79 63.91
CA TYR A 164 6.73 6.39 62.54
C TYR A 164 6.99 7.51 61.53
N TYR A 165 6.44 8.71 61.76
CA TYR A 165 6.61 9.83 60.83
C TYR A 165 8.06 10.33 60.80
N ILE A 166 8.76 10.36 61.93
CA ILE A 166 10.19 10.70 61.97
C ILE A 166 11.01 9.75 61.09
N LEU A 167 10.75 8.44 61.20
CA LEU A 167 11.42 7.43 60.37
C LEU A 167 11.10 7.60 58.88
N GLN A 168 9.84 7.86 58.53
CA GLN A 168 9.45 8.10 57.13
C GLN A 168 10.10 9.35 56.55
N ARG A 169 10.12 10.46 57.30
CA ARG A 169 10.80 11.71 56.89
C ARG A 169 12.29 11.48 56.67
N LYS A 170 12.94 10.74 57.57
CA LYS A 170 14.35 10.38 57.39
C LYS A 170 14.56 9.58 56.09
N ARG A 171 13.75 8.55 55.84
CA ARG A 171 13.83 7.77 54.60
C ARG A 171 13.62 8.63 53.34
N ILE A 172 12.72 9.62 53.39
CA ILE A 172 12.50 10.56 52.29
C ILE A 172 13.77 11.41 52.05
N ILE A 173 14.35 11.97 53.11
CA ILE A 173 15.57 12.78 53.00
C ILE A 173 16.73 11.96 52.45
N ASP A 174 16.98 10.76 53.00
CA ASP A 174 18.05 9.87 52.54
C ASP A 174 17.89 9.52 51.04
N ARG A 175 16.64 9.29 50.58
CA ARG A 175 16.32 9.03 49.16
C ARG A 175 16.65 10.23 48.27
N LEU A 176 16.26 11.44 48.69
CA LEU A 176 16.52 12.69 47.96
C LEU A 176 18.01 13.01 47.89
N GLU A 177 18.74 12.80 48.99
CA GLU A 177 20.20 12.96 49.00
C GLU A 177 20.88 12.01 48.02
N GLN A 178 20.39 10.76 47.94
CA GLN A 178 20.92 9.77 47.00
C GLN A 178 20.61 10.14 45.54
N GLU A 179 19.41 10.66 45.23
CA GLU A 179 19.05 11.16 43.91
C GLU A 179 19.93 12.36 43.49
N MET A 180 20.24 13.26 44.43
CA MET A 180 21.13 14.41 44.19
C MET A 180 22.61 14.02 44.05
N ALA A 181 23.04 12.95 44.73
CA ALA A 181 24.42 12.45 44.66
C ALA A 181 24.71 11.68 43.36
N THR A 182 23.68 11.12 42.73
CA THR A 182 23.81 10.51 41.40
C THR A 182 23.57 11.56 40.32
N PRO A 183 24.57 11.94 39.49
CA PRO A 183 24.32 12.87 38.40
C PRO A 183 23.30 12.26 37.43
N THR A 184 22.09 12.80 37.47
CA THR A 184 21.03 12.48 36.52
C THR A 184 21.53 12.79 35.12
N SER A 185 21.80 11.73 34.35
CA SER A 185 21.97 11.78 32.90
C SER A 185 20.68 12.32 32.29
N THR A 186 20.63 13.64 32.15
CA THR A 186 19.63 14.36 31.37
C THR A 186 19.97 14.10 29.90
N PRO A 187 19.11 13.44 29.09
CA PRO A 187 19.27 13.51 27.65
C PRO A 187 18.97 14.94 27.24
N ALA A 188 20.01 15.62 26.75
CA ALA A 188 19.96 17.00 26.29
C ALA A 188 18.77 17.25 25.33
N PRO A 189 18.04 18.37 25.46
CA PRO A 189 17.14 18.79 24.40
C PRO A 189 18.02 19.18 23.20
N ALA A 190 17.86 18.46 22.08
CA ALA A 190 18.46 18.85 20.83
C ALA A 190 17.99 20.27 20.48
N SER A 191 18.94 21.20 20.47
CA SER A 191 18.75 22.57 19.98
C SER A 191 18.19 22.53 18.56
N ALA A 192 16.90 22.80 18.41
CA ALA A 192 16.32 23.19 17.14
C ALA A 192 16.66 24.67 16.93
N SER A 193 17.77 24.93 16.22
CA SER A 193 18.08 26.26 15.74
C SER A 193 16.96 26.75 14.83
N THR A 194 16.25 27.75 15.32
CA THR A 194 15.45 28.69 14.55
C THR A 194 16.34 29.36 13.51
N LEU A 195 16.05 29.17 12.22
CA LEU A 195 16.35 30.18 11.21
C LEU A 195 15.05 30.60 10.54
N ALA A 196 14.56 31.75 10.97
CA ALA A 196 13.52 32.50 10.31
C ALA A 196 14.08 33.04 8.97
N SER A 197 13.38 32.78 7.87
CA SER A 197 13.47 33.62 6.68
C SER A 197 12.05 34.01 6.29
N ALA A 198 11.80 35.31 6.34
CA ALA A 198 10.49 35.94 6.27
C ALA A 198 9.84 35.81 4.87
N PRO A 199 8.49 35.81 4.79
CA PRO A 199 7.78 35.97 3.54
C PRO A 199 7.74 37.44 3.12
N ALA A 200 8.20 37.73 1.90
CA ALA A 200 7.98 39.04 1.27
C ALA A 200 6.51 39.16 0.84
N THR A 201 5.81 40.09 1.48
CA THR A 201 4.53 40.66 1.04
C THR A 201 4.66 41.28 -0.35
N VAL A 202 3.93 40.73 -1.33
CA VAL A 202 3.56 41.47 -2.55
C VAL A 202 2.17 42.04 -2.31
N ASN A 203 2.11 43.33 -2.06
CA ASN A 203 0.88 44.10 -2.00
C ASN A 203 0.39 44.35 -3.44
N HIS A 204 -0.89 44.05 -3.65
CA HIS A 204 -1.70 44.59 -4.73
C HIS A 204 -2.18 46.01 -4.37
N GLU A 205 -2.67 46.74 -5.39
CA GLU A 205 -3.29 48.08 -5.40
C GLU A 205 -2.28 49.19 -5.77
N LYS A 206 -2.39 49.85 -6.92
CA LYS A 206 -3.55 50.46 -7.57
C LYS A 206 -3.40 50.52 -9.10
#